data_AF-A0A2A5C4T1-F1
#
_entry.id   AF-A0A2A5C4T1-F1
#
_cell.length_a   1.000
_cell.length_b   1.000
_cell.length_c   1.000
_cell.angle_alpha   90.00
_cell.angle_beta   90.00
_cell.angle_gamma   90.00
#
_symmetry.space_group_name_H-M   'P 1'
#
loop_
_entity.id
_entity.type
_entity.pdbx_description
1 polymer ?
#
loop_
_entity_poly.entity_id
_entity_poly.type
_entity_poly.pdbx_seq_one_letter_code
_entity_poly.pdbx_strand_id
1 'polypeptide(L)'
;MPETGNQLLDGEQLKGLLEKAIKNSESKLVVISAYITQVAVDWLAKHVPQDIDVIMVCRLQPFDVINGSTHIPALIKAIDKGWSVSCLHSLHAKIYAVDDALIYAGSANLTSNGLKIYGIGNLEASVQISPSKQNLTFIEKVCQSSTQMNKNILQKMQSYAEGKKADITSFQWPSDILDEREGIWSQDFFWTKPNTGDDEDEKLHDLEILCMPSFECDDAILKEKVLEARCVQWLIDTLKNEDDQELYFGHLTKALHDDLKDDPAPYRKDVKALIQNMLSYCEEYLGDYIEISRPNYSQKVKLLVT
;
A
#
# COMPACT_ATOMS: atom_id res chain seq x y z
N MET A 1 -8.92 -22.40 -29.67
CA MET A 1 -8.41 -21.23 -28.95
C MET A 1 -7.44 -21.76 -27.90
N PRO A 2 -6.19 -21.31 -27.80
CA PRO A 2 -5.30 -21.80 -26.76
C PRO A 2 -5.82 -21.31 -25.40
N GLU A 3 -5.95 -22.21 -24.45
CA GLU A 3 -6.33 -21.96 -23.05
C GLU A 3 -5.20 -21.20 -22.33
N THR A 4 -4.99 -19.92 -22.63
CA THR A 4 -3.95 -19.11 -21.96
C THR A 4 -4.33 -18.67 -20.54
N GLY A 5 -5.50 -19.09 -20.03
CA GLY A 5 -5.99 -18.73 -18.70
C GLY A 5 -5.55 -19.64 -17.55
N ASN A 6 -4.82 -20.74 -17.83
CA ASN A 6 -4.50 -21.79 -16.84
C ASN A 6 -2.99 -22.05 -16.71
N GLN A 7 -2.14 -21.03 -16.83
CA GLN A 7 -0.69 -21.23 -16.70
C GLN A 7 -0.05 -20.18 -15.81
N LEU A 8 0.81 -20.63 -14.89
CA LEU A 8 1.71 -19.76 -14.16
C LEU A 8 2.80 -19.25 -15.09
N LEU A 9 3.02 -17.94 -15.04
CA LEU A 9 4.03 -17.21 -15.79
C LEU A 9 5.14 -16.83 -14.83
N ASP A 10 6.37 -17.17 -15.16
CA ASP A 10 7.53 -16.62 -14.47
C ASP A 10 7.83 -15.18 -14.94
N GLY A 11 8.78 -14.52 -14.30
CA GLY A 11 9.13 -13.12 -14.64
C GLY A 11 9.58 -12.92 -16.09
N GLU A 12 10.21 -13.92 -16.72
CA GLU A 12 10.67 -13.83 -18.11
C GLU A 12 9.52 -13.98 -19.10
N GLN A 13 8.63 -14.95 -18.85
CA GLN A 13 7.41 -15.15 -19.62
C GLN A 13 6.49 -13.93 -19.53
N LEU A 14 6.28 -13.40 -18.31
CA LEU A 14 5.50 -12.19 -18.09
C LEU A 14 6.09 -11.01 -18.86
N LYS A 15 7.40 -10.75 -18.75
CA LYS A 15 8.07 -9.68 -19.50
C LYS A 15 7.85 -9.80 -21.01
N GLY A 16 8.03 -10.99 -21.58
CA GLY A 16 7.85 -11.22 -23.02
C GLY A 16 6.41 -10.99 -23.48
N LEU A 17 5.43 -11.42 -22.68
CA LEU A 17 4.01 -11.19 -22.97
C LEU A 17 3.64 -9.71 -22.83
N LEU A 18 4.12 -9.03 -21.78
CA LEU A 18 3.93 -7.59 -21.59
C LEU A 18 4.55 -6.80 -22.74
N GLU A 19 5.79 -7.09 -23.14
CA GLU A 19 6.45 -6.42 -24.25
C GLU A 19 5.60 -6.49 -25.53
N LYS A 20 5.06 -7.67 -25.83
CA LYS A 20 4.18 -7.86 -26.99
C LYS A 20 2.86 -7.11 -26.83
N ALA A 21 2.22 -7.18 -25.66
CA ALA A 21 0.94 -6.52 -25.41
C ALA A 21 1.08 -5.00 -25.49
N ILE A 22 2.08 -4.43 -24.83
CA ILE A 22 2.34 -2.98 -24.77
C ILE A 22 2.66 -2.41 -26.16
N LYS A 23 3.48 -3.09 -26.96
CA LYS A 23 3.80 -2.65 -28.34
C LYS A 23 2.59 -2.55 -29.25
N ASN A 24 1.57 -3.38 -28.99
CA ASN A 24 0.33 -3.41 -29.77
C ASN A 24 -0.80 -2.67 -29.05
N SER A 25 -0.51 -1.93 -27.98
CA SER A 25 -1.53 -1.20 -27.24
C SER A 25 -2.06 -0.04 -28.09
N GLU A 26 -3.36 0.22 -27.98
CA GLU A 26 -4.05 1.25 -28.76
C GLU A 26 -4.67 2.35 -27.89
N SER A 27 -4.79 2.15 -26.57
CA SER A 27 -5.49 3.08 -25.70
C SER A 27 -4.76 3.39 -24.39
N LYS A 28 -4.50 2.39 -23.54
CA LYS A 28 -4.00 2.61 -22.20
C LYS A 28 -3.23 1.44 -21.61
N LEU A 29 -2.31 1.78 -20.74
CA LEU A 29 -1.54 0.86 -19.91
C LEU A 29 -1.69 1.29 -18.44
N VAL A 30 -2.18 0.38 -17.60
CA VAL A 30 -2.19 0.56 -16.15
C VAL A 30 -1.15 -0.35 -15.53
N VAL A 31 -0.21 0.23 -14.77
CA VAL A 31 0.80 -0.50 -14.00
C VAL A 31 0.62 -0.19 -12.52
N ILE A 32 0.13 -1.16 -11.78
CA ILE A 32 0.06 -1.12 -10.32
C ILE A 32 1.20 -1.99 -9.81
N SER A 33 2.15 -1.41 -9.10
CA SER A 33 3.30 -2.15 -8.56
C SER A 33 3.84 -1.47 -7.32
N ALA A 34 3.92 -2.20 -6.20
CA ALA A 34 4.48 -1.68 -4.96
C ALA A 34 5.87 -1.07 -5.17
N TYR A 35 6.74 -1.78 -5.91
CA TYR A 35 8.14 -1.35 -6.14
C TYR A 35 8.39 -1.00 -7.59
N ILE A 36 9.12 0.11 -7.82
CA ILE A 36 9.45 0.60 -9.17
C ILE A 36 10.92 1.03 -9.26
N THR A 37 11.70 0.39 -10.13
CA THR A 37 13.12 0.75 -10.35
C THR A 37 13.34 1.50 -11.66
N GLN A 38 14.42 2.29 -11.72
CA GLN A 38 14.83 3.04 -12.93
C GLN A 38 14.96 2.14 -14.16
N VAL A 39 15.61 0.99 -14.03
CA VAL A 39 15.84 0.04 -15.13
C VAL A 39 14.50 -0.42 -15.74
N ALA A 40 13.49 -0.64 -14.90
CA ALA A 40 12.19 -1.11 -15.35
C ALA A 40 11.38 -0.02 -16.05
N VAL A 41 11.41 1.22 -15.55
CA VAL A 41 10.79 2.36 -16.26
C VAL A 41 11.50 2.62 -17.60
N ASP A 42 12.83 2.48 -17.65
CA ASP A 42 13.60 2.61 -18.89
C ASP A 42 13.25 1.53 -19.91
N TRP A 43 13.05 0.30 -19.45
CA TRP A 43 12.55 -0.79 -20.28
C TRP A 43 11.13 -0.51 -20.77
N LEU A 44 10.23 -0.06 -19.89
CA LEU A 44 8.84 0.22 -20.24
C LEU A 44 8.75 1.33 -21.29
N ALA A 45 9.50 2.42 -21.10
CA ALA A 45 9.53 3.58 -21.99
C ALA A 45 10.09 3.29 -23.39
N LYS A 46 10.78 2.15 -23.60
CA LYS A 46 11.21 1.70 -24.93
C LYS A 46 10.10 0.99 -25.71
N HIS A 47 9.07 0.52 -25.02
CA HIS A 47 8.04 -0.34 -25.58
C HIS A 47 6.67 0.34 -25.67
N VAL A 48 6.38 1.27 -24.76
CA VAL A 48 5.14 2.07 -24.76
C VAL A 48 5.12 3.00 -25.97
N PRO A 49 4.11 2.91 -26.86
CA PRO A 49 3.88 3.87 -27.94
C PRO A 49 3.56 5.28 -27.41
N GLN A 50 3.81 6.31 -28.22
CA GLN A 50 3.73 7.71 -27.77
C GLN A 50 2.32 8.17 -27.36
N ASP A 51 1.28 7.61 -27.98
CA ASP A 51 -0.12 8.05 -27.80
C ASP A 51 -0.91 7.21 -26.78
N ILE A 52 -0.22 6.37 -25.99
CA ILE A 52 -0.85 5.52 -24.98
C ILE A 52 -0.92 6.25 -23.65
N ASP A 53 -2.12 6.26 -23.05
CA ASP A 53 -2.30 6.75 -21.69
C ASP A 53 -1.70 5.75 -20.70
N VAL A 54 -0.67 6.17 -19.96
CA VAL A 54 -0.01 5.32 -18.97
C VAL A 54 -0.33 5.81 -17.58
N ILE A 55 -0.92 4.93 -16.78
CA ILE A 55 -1.24 5.15 -15.38
C ILE A 55 -0.34 4.24 -14.56
N MET A 56 0.47 4.82 -13.68
CA MET A 56 1.29 4.08 -12.73
C MET A 56 0.86 4.37 -11.30
N VAL A 57 0.58 3.31 -10.54
CA VAL A 57 0.30 3.39 -9.11
C VAL A 57 1.37 2.59 -8.37
N CYS A 58 2.03 3.21 -7.40
CA CYS A 58 3.08 2.56 -6.61
C CYS A 58 2.92 2.75 -5.11
N ARG A 59 3.57 1.88 -4.33
CA ARG A 59 3.81 2.18 -2.93
C ARG A 59 4.98 3.12 -2.85
N LEU A 60 4.85 4.14 -2.01
CA LEU A 60 5.85 5.18 -1.91
C LEU A 60 6.09 5.55 -0.46
N GLN A 61 6.30 4.58 0.42
CA GLN A 61 6.67 4.88 1.81
C GLN A 61 8.12 5.42 1.88
N PRO A 62 8.49 6.20 2.91
CA PRO A 62 9.88 6.66 3.09
C PRO A 62 10.89 5.50 3.02
N PHE A 63 10.56 4.37 3.67
CA PHE A 63 11.41 3.18 3.68
C PHE A 63 11.66 2.61 2.28
N ASP A 64 10.64 2.56 1.42
CA ASP A 64 10.75 2.05 0.04
C ASP A 64 11.75 2.88 -0.79
N VAL A 65 11.81 4.19 -0.54
CA VAL A 65 12.73 5.10 -1.22
C VAL A 65 14.13 5.00 -0.63
N ILE A 66 14.24 4.97 0.70
CA ILE A 66 15.53 4.90 1.41
C ILE A 66 16.26 3.58 1.10
N ASN A 67 15.54 2.46 1.08
CA ASN A 67 16.09 1.14 0.81
C ASN A 67 16.31 0.85 -0.69
N GLY A 68 15.86 1.74 -1.58
CA GLY A 68 16.01 1.63 -3.03
C GLY A 68 15.05 0.64 -3.71
N SER A 69 13.97 0.24 -3.04
CA SER A 69 12.89 -0.57 -3.65
C SER A 69 12.10 0.24 -4.68
N THR A 70 11.88 1.52 -4.41
CA THR A 70 11.29 2.48 -5.36
C THR A 70 12.23 3.66 -5.62
N HIS A 71 12.51 3.92 -6.90
CA HIS A 71 13.42 4.98 -7.34
C HIS A 71 12.63 6.23 -7.73
N ILE A 72 12.73 7.32 -6.96
CA ILE A 72 12.11 8.61 -7.34
C ILE A 72 12.53 9.11 -8.73
N PRO A 73 13.82 9.02 -9.16
CA PRO A 73 14.19 9.42 -10.51
C PRO A 73 13.41 8.68 -11.61
N ALA A 74 12.99 7.44 -11.36
CA ALA A 74 12.19 6.66 -12.29
C ALA A 74 10.77 7.22 -12.41
N LEU A 75 10.17 7.63 -11.29
CA LEU A 75 8.85 8.25 -11.24
C LEU A 75 8.86 9.65 -11.90
N ILE A 76 9.90 10.45 -11.63
CA ILE A 76 10.08 11.75 -12.31
C ILE A 76 10.16 11.56 -13.82
N LYS A 77 10.94 10.57 -14.29
CA LYS A 77 11.06 10.24 -15.72
C LYS A 77 9.73 9.82 -16.34
N ALA A 78 8.89 9.10 -15.61
CA ALA A 78 7.55 8.75 -16.07
C ALA A 78 6.66 10.00 -16.23
N ILE A 79 6.69 10.93 -15.28
CA ILE A 79 5.97 12.21 -15.41
C ILE A 79 6.52 13.01 -16.61
N ASP A 80 7.85 13.02 -16.83
CA ASP A 80 8.47 13.66 -18.01
C ASP A 80 7.98 13.07 -19.35
N LYS A 81 7.57 11.80 -19.35
CA LYS A 81 6.97 11.11 -20.50
C LYS A 81 5.48 11.41 -20.68
N GLY A 82 4.87 12.17 -19.76
CA GLY A 82 3.43 12.45 -19.77
C GLY A 82 2.60 11.36 -19.10
N TRP A 83 3.22 10.41 -18.39
CA TRP A 83 2.50 9.35 -17.68
C TRP A 83 1.94 9.89 -16.36
N SER A 84 0.76 9.39 -16.00
CA SER A 84 0.16 9.65 -14.69
C SER A 84 0.85 8.78 -13.65
N VAL A 85 1.33 9.39 -12.57
CA VAL A 85 1.95 8.69 -11.45
C VAL A 85 1.19 9.03 -10.18
N SER A 86 0.79 8.00 -9.44
CA SER A 86 0.12 8.12 -8.16
C SER A 86 0.72 7.17 -7.13
N CYS A 87 0.54 7.48 -5.86
CA CYS A 87 0.93 6.60 -4.76
C CYS A 87 -0.27 6.05 -4.00
N LEU A 88 -0.11 4.85 -3.47
CA LEU A 88 -0.99 4.25 -2.48
C LEU A 88 -0.12 3.50 -1.47
N HIS A 89 -0.03 3.98 -0.23
CA HIS A 89 0.91 3.47 0.78
C HIS A 89 0.57 2.06 1.24
N SER A 90 -0.70 1.66 1.18
CA SER A 90 -1.13 0.29 1.49
C SER A 90 -0.94 -0.67 0.31
N LEU A 91 -0.37 -0.21 -0.81
CA LEU A 91 -0.29 -1.01 -2.03
C LEU A 91 0.71 -2.17 -1.88
N HIS A 92 0.18 -3.40 -1.95
CA HIS A 92 0.99 -4.60 -2.15
C HIS A 92 0.69 -5.34 -3.47
N ALA A 93 -0.33 -4.92 -4.23
CA ALA A 93 -0.67 -5.57 -5.49
C ALA A 93 0.39 -5.32 -6.59
N LYS A 94 0.52 -6.28 -7.50
CA LYS A 94 1.25 -6.13 -8.77
C LYS A 94 0.32 -6.53 -9.91
N ILE A 95 -0.12 -5.54 -10.68
CA ILE A 95 -1.10 -5.70 -11.76
C ILE A 95 -0.62 -4.90 -12.97
N TYR A 96 -0.68 -5.53 -14.13
CA TYR A 96 -0.43 -4.90 -15.42
C TYR A 96 -1.68 -5.10 -16.27
N ALA A 97 -2.34 -4.01 -16.64
CA ALA A 97 -3.52 -4.05 -17.49
C ALA A 97 -3.30 -3.25 -18.78
N VAL A 98 -3.61 -3.86 -19.92
CA VAL A 98 -3.42 -3.27 -21.25
C VAL A 98 -4.77 -3.23 -21.96
N ASP A 99 -5.18 -2.02 -22.37
CA ASP A 99 -6.39 -1.73 -23.15
C ASP A 99 -7.70 -2.32 -22.61
N ASP A 100 -7.82 -2.49 -21.29
CA ASP A 100 -8.93 -3.22 -20.63
C ASP A 100 -9.18 -4.64 -21.17
N ALA A 101 -8.25 -5.17 -21.97
CA ALA A 101 -8.39 -6.42 -22.71
C ALA A 101 -7.48 -7.52 -22.15
N LEU A 102 -6.35 -7.14 -21.57
CA LEU A 102 -5.38 -8.06 -20.97
C LEU A 102 -5.04 -7.60 -19.57
N ILE A 103 -5.09 -8.52 -18.61
CA ILE A 103 -4.71 -8.27 -17.22
C ILE A 103 -3.72 -9.35 -16.82
N TYR A 104 -2.61 -8.94 -16.22
CA TYR A 104 -1.67 -9.82 -15.54
C TYR A 104 -1.62 -9.43 -14.07
N ALA A 105 -1.66 -10.40 -13.18
CA ALA A 105 -1.48 -10.17 -11.75
C ALA A 105 -0.60 -11.27 -11.14
N GLY A 106 0.16 -10.93 -10.11
CA GLY A 106 1.06 -11.88 -9.46
C GLY A 106 2.02 -11.21 -8.49
N SER A 107 3.19 -11.82 -8.33
CA SER A 107 4.23 -11.36 -7.40
C SER A 107 5.24 -10.38 -8.03
N ALA A 108 5.33 -10.34 -9.37
CA ALA A 108 6.35 -9.59 -10.10
C ALA A 108 6.12 -8.06 -10.08
N ASN A 109 6.91 -7.35 -9.28
CA ASN A 109 6.97 -5.88 -9.32
C ASN A 109 7.60 -5.36 -10.63
N LEU A 110 7.35 -4.09 -10.96
CA LEU A 110 7.99 -3.34 -12.05
C LEU A 110 9.44 -3.00 -11.67
N THR A 111 10.27 -4.03 -11.54
CA THR A 111 11.69 -3.92 -11.20
C THR A 111 12.53 -4.78 -12.14
N SER A 112 13.83 -4.50 -12.21
CA SER A 112 14.76 -5.34 -12.97
C SER A 112 14.69 -6.81 -12.55
N ASN A 113 14.56 -7.08 -11.25
CA ASN A 113 14.51 -8.44 -10.70
C ASN A 113 13.13 -9.08 -10.90
N GLY A 114 12.03 -8.34 -10.72
CA GLY A 114 10.68 -8.89 -10.88
C GLY A 114 10.39 -9.30 -12.32
N LEU A 115 10.80 -8.50 -13.30
CA LEU A 115 10.59 -8.79 -14.72
C LEU A 115 11.77 -9.51 -15.39
N LYS A 116 12.82 -9.88 -14.64
CA LYS A 116 14.06 -10.47 -15.18
C LYS A 116 14.57 -9.71 -16.41
N ILE A 117 14.68 -8.38 -16.34
CA ILE A 117 14.96 -7.52 -17.51
C ILE A 117 16.29 -7.91 -18.16
N TYR A 118 17.31 -8.20 -17.36
CA TYR A 118 18.63 -8.68 -17.82
C TYR A 118 18.78 -10.22 -17.80
N GLY A 119 17.67 -10.97 -17.74
CA GLY A 119 17.67 -12.44 -17.71
C GLY A 119 17.95 -13.06 -16.34
N ILE A 120 18.30 -12.26 -15.33
CA ILE A 120 18.46 -12.67 -13.93
C ILE A 120 17.45 -11.89 -13.08
N GLY A 121 16.86 -12.54 -12.08
CA GLY A 121 15.89 -11.92 -11.19
C GLY A 121 15.22 -12.93 -10.26
N ASN A 122 14.14 -12.50 -9.62
CA ASN A 122 13.41 -13.29 -8.64
C ASN A 122 12.66 -14.46 -9.30
N LEU A 123 12.38 -15.49 -8.49
CA LEU A 123 11.42 -16.52 -8.86
C LEU A 123 10.01 -15.97 -8.62
N GLU A 124 9.44 -15.35 -9.64
CA GLU A 124 8.10 -14.78 -9.60
C GLU A 124 7.06 -15.76 -10.16
N ALA A 125 5.80 -15.59 -9.75
CA ALA A 125 4.66 -16.29 -10.31
C ALA A 125 3.54 -15.29 -10.61
N SER A 126 3.05 -15.29 -11.84
CA SER A 126 1.97 -14.44 -12.31
C SER A 126 0.97 -15.23 -13.14
N VAL A 127 -0.25 -14.71 -13.26
CA VAL A 127 -1.31 -15.30 -14.06
C VAL A 127 -1.88 -14.25 -15.01
N GLN A 128 -2.34 -14.70 -16.17
CA GLN A 128 -3.18 -13.89 -17.04
C GLN A 128 -4.63 -14.03 -16.58
N ILE A 129 -5.28 -12.90 -16.32
CA ILE A 129 -6.66 -12.81 -15.88
C ILE A 129 -7.52 -12.30 -17.04
N SER A 130 -8.65 -12.96 -17.28
CA SER A 130 -9.62 -12.48 -18.26
C SER A 130 -10.23 -11.14 -17.81
N PRO A 131 -10.36 -10.16 -18.71
CA PRO A 131 -11.03 -8.91 -18.38
C PRO A 131 -12.50 -9.19 -18.03
N SER A 132 -12.93 -8.62 -16.91
CA SER A 132 -14.31 -8.67 -16.45
C SER A 132 -14.66 -7.33 -15.84
N LYS A 133 -15.95 -6.97 -15.81
CA LYS A 133 -16.40 -5.72 -15.19
C LYS A 133 -15.91 -5.60 -13.75
N GLN A 134 -15.91 -6.71 -12.99
CA GLN A 134 -15.44 -6.75 -11.61
C GLN A 134 -13.94 -6.46 -11.51
N ASN A 135 -13.11 -7.10 -12.34
CA ASN A 135 -11.66 -6.91 -12.33
C ASN A 135 -11.26 -5.49 -12.75
N LEU A 136 -11.92 -4.95 -13.78
CA LEU A 136 -11.68 -3.58 -14.24
C LEU A 136 -12.11 -2.55 -13.19
N THR A 137 -13.28 -2.75 -12.56
CA THR A 137 -13.74 -1.89 -11.46
C THR A 137 -12.76 -1.91 -10.28
N PHE A 138 -12.17 -3.07 -9.96
CA PHE A 138 -11.14 -3.15 -8.91
C PHE A 138 -9.91 -2.30 -9.26
N ILE A 139 -9.39 -2.42 -10.48
CA ILE A 139 -8.23 -1.63 -10.95
C ILE A 139 -8.55 -0.14 -10.92
N GLU A 140 -9.74 0.26 -11.38
CA GLU A 140 -10.21 1.64 -11.35
C GLU A 140 -10.28 2.18 -9.92
N LYS A 141 -10.82 1.40 -8.97
CA LYS A 141 -10.87 1.79 -7.55
C LYS A 141 -9.48 2.02 -6.97
N VAL A 142 -8.50 1.16 -7.28
CA VAL A 142 -7.11 1.36 -6.84
C VAL A 142 -6.55 2.68 -7.40
N CYS A 143 -6.78 2.95 -8.68
CA CYS A 143 -6.33 4.21 -9.29
C CYS A 143 -7.02 5.43 -8.69
N GLN A 144 -8.34 5.39 -8.47
CA GLN A 144 -9.12 6.49 -7.90
C GLN A 144 -8.79 6.77 -6.43
N SER A 145 -8.38 5.74 -5.68
CA SER A 145 -8.03 5.86 -4.26
C SER A 145 -6.57 6.27 -4.04
N SER A 146 -5.78 6.34 -5.11
CA SER A 146 -4.36 6.72 -5.06
C SER A 146 -4.17 8.23 -5.11
N THR A 147 -3.14 8.73 -4.43
CA THR A 147 -2.81 10.15 -4.42
C THR A 147 -1.96 10.51 -5.64
N GLN A 148 -2.40 11.47 -6.45
CA GLN A 148 -1.65 11.92 -7.62
C GLN A 148 -0.32 12.57 -7.22
N MET A 149 0.77 12.09 -7.80
CA MET A 149 2.11 12.63 -7.61
C MET A 149 2.43 13.72 -8.64
N ASN A 150 3.23 14.68 -8.22
CA ASN A 150 3.86 15.66 -9.09
C ASN A 150 5.36 15.75 -8.80
N LYS A 151 6.11 16.36 -9.71
CA LYS A 151 7.57 16.46 -9.57
C LYS A 151 8.01 17.16 -8.29
N ASN A 152 7.27 18.16 -7.80
CA ASN A 152 7.62 18.88 -6.59
C ASN A 152 7.56 17.97 -5.36
N ILE A 153 6.46 17.22 -5.20
CA ILE A 153 6.27 16.23 -4.14
C ILE A 153 7.40 15.19 -4.20
N LEU A 154 7.63 14.60 -5.37
CA LEU A 154 8.67 13.60 -5.58
C LEU A 154 10.08 14.14 -5.25
N GLN A 155 10.40 15.37 -5.63
CA GLN A 155 11.68 16.00 -5.31
C GLN A 155 11.86 16.19 -3.80
N LYS A 156 10.82 16.64 -3.09
CA LYS A 156 10.84 16.74 -1.62
C LYS A 156 11.07 15.37 -0.97
N MET A 157 10.38 14.34 -1.44
CA MET A 157 10.55 12.96 -0.98
C MET A 157 11.99 12.48 -1.18
N GLN A 158 12.59 12.72 -2.35
CA GLN A 158 13.98 12.37 -2.63
C GLN A 158 14.94 13.08 -1.69
N SER A 159 14.79 14.39 -1.50
CA SER A 159 15.64 15.16 -0.59
C SER A 159 15.53 14.71 0.87
N TYR A 160 14.31 14.38 1.32
CA TYR A 160 14.08 13.82 2.66
C TYR A 160 14.78 12.47 2.83
N ALA A 161 14.58 11.55 1.88
CA ALA A 161 15.17 10.22 1.93
C ALA A 161 16.71 10.27 1.93
N GLU A 162 17.32 11.16 1.13
CA GLU A 162 18.77 11.37 1.11
C GLU A 162 19.33 11.86 2.46
N GLY A 163 18.59 12.73 3.15
CA GLY A 163 18.94 13.20 4.50
C GLY A 163 18.80 12.14 5.60
N LYS A 164 17.99 11.10 5.37
CA LYS A 164 17.65 10.04 6.33
C LYS A 164 18.33 8.70 6.09
N LYS A 165 19.21 8.57 5.07
CA LYS A 165 19.92 7.31 4.74
C LYS A 165 20.71 6.69 5.90
N ALA A 166 21.06 7.46 6.93
CA ALA A 166 21.79 6.98 8.10
C ALA A 166 20.89 6.58 9.29
N ASP A 167 19.62 6.95 9.29
CA ASP A 167 18.70 6.76 10.42
C ASP A 167 17.26 6.50 9.93
N ILE A 168 16.89 5.22 9.90
CA ILE A 168 15.56 4.76 9.46
C ILE A 168 14.64 4.74 10.69
N THR A 169 14.15 5.91 11.05
CA THR A 169 13.24 6.06 12.20
C THR A 169 11.82 6.41 11.79
N SER A 170 11.58 6.86 10.55
CA SER A 170 10.30 7.42 10.13
C SER A 170 9.66 6.61 9.00
N PHE A 171 8.40 6.24 9.20
CA PHE A 171 7.61 5.36 8.32
C PHE A 171 6.52 6.11 7.54
N GLN A 172 6.36 7.41 7.79
CA GLN A 172 5.42 8.30 7.11
C GLN A 172 6.13 9.53 6.55
N TRP A 173 5.56 10.13 5.50
CA TRP A 173 6.09 11.40 5.01
C TRP A 173 5.70 12.55 5.94
N PRO A 174 6.58 13.53 6.16
CA PRO A 174 6.19 14.81 6.73
C PRO A 174 5.01 15.41 5.95
N SER A 175 4.04 16.00 6.67
CA SER A 175 2.81 16.55 6.06
C SER A 175 3.07 17.70 5.07
N ASP A 176 4.22 18.38 5.16
CA ASP A 176 4.66 19.39 4.20
C ASP A 176 5.22 18.80 2.89
N ILE A 177 5.53 17.50 2.88
CA ILE A 177 5.91 16.72 1.71
C ILE A 177 4.68 16.11 1.07
N LEU A 178 3.88 15.39 1.86
CA LEU A 178 2.64 14.78 1.42
C LEU A 178 1.59 14.90 2.52
N ASP A 179 0.56 15.70 2.25
CA ASP A 179 -0.65 15.79 3.09
C ASP A 179 -1.48 14.53 2.84
N GLU A 180 -1.27 13.50 3.65
CA GLU A 180 -1.86 12.18 3.48
C GLU A 180 -3.39 12.25 3.61
N ARG A 181 -4.08 12.16 2.48
CA ARG A 181 -5.53 11.91 2.40
C ARG A 181 -5.83 10.63 1.64
N GLU A 182 -4.98 9.62 1.82
CA GLU A 182 -5.30 8.30 1.30
C GLU A 182 -6.39 7.66 2.17
N GLY A 183 -7.40 7.10 1.50
CA GLY A 183 -8.39 6.28 2.19
C GLY A 183 -7.74 5.12 2.96
N ILE A 184 -8.42 4.68 4.02
CA ILE A 184 -7.98 3.54 4.82
C ILE A 184 -8.56 2.23 4.27
N TRP A 185 -7.76 1.17 4.28
CA TRP A 185 -8.14 -0.16 3.79
C TRP A 185 -8.15 -1.18 4.93
N SER A 186 -8.87 -2.29 4.76
CA SER A 186 -8.95 -3.34 5.78
C SER A 186 -7.58 -3.95 6.13
N GLN A 187 -6.64 -3.95 5.18
CA GLN A 187 -5.25 -4.39 5.35
C GLN A 187 -4.37 -3.39 6.12
N ASP A 188 -4.81 -2.16 6.36
CA ASP A 188 -4.08 -1.17 7.17
C ASP A 188 -4.28 -1.39 8.69
N PHE A 189 -5.14 -2.35 9.05
CA PHE A 189 -5.48 -2.68 10.43
C PHE A 189 -4.80 -3.93 10.92
N PHE A 190 -4.57 -3.96 12.23
CA PHE A 190 -4.09 -5.14 12.91
C PHE A 190 -5.07 -6.30 12.78
N TRP A 191 -4.51 -7.42 12.39
CA TRP A 191 -5.19 -8.66 12.08
C TRP A 191 -5.30 -9.53 13.32
N THR A 192 -4.40 -9.40 14.28
CA THR A 192 -4.51 -10.09 15.54
C THR A 192 -4.32 -9.14 16.72
N LYS A 193 -4.37 -9.68 17.94
CA LYS A 193 -4.06 -8.95 19.17
C LYS A 193 -2.58 -9.09 19.49
N PRO A 194 -1.97 -8.10 20.16
CA PRO A 194 -0.57 -8.18 20.53
C PRO A 194 -0.32 -9.42 21.39
N ASN A 195 0.75 -10.17 21.09
CA ASN A 195 1.22 -11.33 21.85
C ASN A 195 0.24 -12.51 22.03
N THR A 196 -0.95 -12.49 21.41
CA THR A 196 -1.96 -13.54 21.58
C THR A 196 -2.51 -14.12 20.28
N GLY A 197 -1.99 -13.71 19.12
CA GLY A 197 -2.36 -14.35 17.86
C GLY A 197 -1.89 -15.81 17.83
N ASP A 198 -2.76 -16.72 17.43
CA ASP A 198 -2.36 -18.12 17.20
C ASP A 198 -1.98 -18.37 15.73
N ASP A 199 -2.39 -17.47 14.84
CA ASP A 199 -2.15 -17.55 13.40
C ASP A 199 -0.84 -16.82 13.03
N GLU A 200 0.08 -17.56 12.38
CA GLU A 200 1.40 -17.04 11.98
C GLU A 200 1.30 -16.04 10.81
N ASP A 201 0.35 -16.21 9.89
CA ASP A 201 0.16 -15.31 8.74
C ASP A 201 -0.41 -13.96 9.21
N GLU A 202 -1.32 -13.98 10.19
CA GLU A 202 -1.85 -12.75 10.78
C GLU A 202 -0.78 -11.95 11.55
N LYS A 203 0.11 -12.66 12.25
CA LYS A 203 1.26 -12.03 12.92
C LYS A 203 2.23 -11.43 11.92
N LEU A 204 2.52 -12.14 10.83
CA LEU A 204 3.42 -11.66 9.79
C LEU A 204 2.86 -10.39 9.15
N HIS A 205 1.55 -10.36 8.87
CA HIS A 205 0.87 -9.16 8.39
C HIS A 205 1.01 -7.98 9.38
N ASP A 206 0.78 -8.20 10.66
CA ASP A 206 0.91 -7.14 11.68
C ASP A 206 2.35 -6.63 11.79
N LEU A 207 3.34 -7.50 11.65
CA LEU A 207 4.76 -7.13 11.55
C LEU A 207 5.06 -6.32 10.29
N GLU A 208 4.46 -6.66 9.15
CA GLU A 208 4.58 -5.89 7.91
C GLU A 208 4.00 -4.48 8.05
N ILE A 209 2.82 -4.32 8.69
CA ILE A 209 2.24 -3.00 8.98
C ILE A 209 3.17 -2.19 9.89
N LEU A 210 3.70 -2.81 10.95
CA LEU A 210 4.64 -2.17 11.87
C LEU A 210 6.02 -1.96 11.26
N CYS A 211 6.27 -2.51 10.06
CA CYS A 211 7.58 -2.52 9.41
C CYS A 211 8.69 -3.11 10.31
N MET A 212 8.37 -4.20 11.01
CA MET A 212 9.25 -4.87 11.97
C MET A 212 9.59 -6.29 11.51
N PRO A 213 10.82 -6.76 11.74
CA PRO A 213 11.21 -8.13 11.41
C PRO A 213 10.71 -9.16 12.43
N SER A 214 10.44 -8.73 13.67
CA SER A 214 9.94 -9.55 14.77
C SER A 214 9.36 -8.65 15.87
N PHE A 215 8.49 -9.21 16.71
CA PHE A 215 8.00 -8.55 17.93
C PHE A 215 9.04 -8.55 19.07
N GLU A 216 10.19 -9.21 18.88
CA GLU A 216 11.29 -9.25 19.84
C GLU A 216 12.12 -7.97 19.75
N CYS A 217 11.59 -6.85 20.26
CA CYS A 217 12.33 -5.60 20.39
C CYS A 217 11.95 -4.85 21.67
N ASP A 218 12.56 -3.68 21.88
CA ASP A 218 12.27 -2.82 23.02
C ASP A 218 10.83 -2.28 22.96
N ASP A 219 10.10 -2.32 24.08
CA ASP A 219 8.73 -1.80 24.19
C ASP A 219 8.62 -0.33 23.74
N ALA A 220 9.66 0.48 23.92
CA ALA A 220 9.69 1.85 23.43
C ALA A 220 9.68 1.93 21.90
N ILE A 221 10.33 0.98 21.21
CA ILE A 221 10.30 0.86 19.75
C ILE A 221 8.92 0.39 19.31
N LEU A 222 8.35 -0.65 19.95
CA LEU A 222 7.00 -1.11 19.64
C LEU A 222 5.97 0.00 19.80
N LYS A 223 6.05 0.76 20.90
CA LYS A 223 5.21 1.92 21.15
C LYS A 223 5.30 2.95 20.02
N GLU A 224 6.50 3.30 19.59
CA GLU A 224 6.69 4.22 18.46
C GLU A 224 6.04 3.66 17.18
N LYS A 225 6.28 2.38 16.87
CA LYS A 225 5.78 1.73 15.64
C LYS A 225 4.25 1.60 15.63
N VAL A 226 3.66 1.28 16.79
CA VAL A 226 2.20 1.22 16.96
C VAL A 226 1.60 2.62 16.83
N LEU A 227 2.24 3.64 17.40
CA LEU A 227 1.79 5.03 17.23
C LEU A 227 1.84 5.44 15.76
N GLU A 228 2.87 5.06 15.01
CA GLU A 228 3.03 5.36 13.57
C GLU A 228 2.10 4.56 12.65
N ALA A 229 1.46 3.49 13.14
CA ALA A 229 0.61 2.64 12.33
C ALA A 229 -0.60 3.41 11.77
N ARG A 230 -0.93 3.19 10.50
CA ARG A 230 -2.00 3.93 9.80
C ARG A 230 -3.36 3.84 10.50
N CYS A 231 -3.74 2.65 10.97
CA CYS A 231 -4.98 2.48 11.71
C CYS A 231 -5.02 3.30 13.02
N VAL A 232 -3.89 3.43 13.70
CA VAL A 232 -3.78 4.24 14.92
C VAL A 232 -3.80 5.74 14.60
N GLN A 233 -3.13 6.19 13.53
CA GLN A 233 -3.25 7.57 13.06
C GLN A 233 -4.70 7.92 12.66
N TRP A 234 -5.38 7.01 11.95
CA TRP A 234 -6.81 7.15 11.67
C TRP A 234 -7.65 7.28 12.94
N LEU A 235 -7.40 6.46 13.97
CA LEU A 235 -8.09 6.58 15.26
C LEU A 235 -7.84 7.94 15.90
N ILE A 236 -6.59 8.39 15.94
CA ILE A 236 -6.21 9.68 16.53
C ILE A 236 -6.91 10.83 15.81
N ASP A 237 -6.91 10.84 14.48
CA ASP A 237 -7.56 11.88 13.68
C ASP A 237 -9.08 11.83 13.80
N THR A 238 -9.66 10.64 13.86
CA THR A 238 -11.10 10.45 14.12
C THR A 238 -11.48 11.04 15.48
N LEU A 239 -10.70 10.77 16.53
CA LEU A 239 -10.93 11.33 17.86
C LEU A 239 -10.73 12.85 17.89
N LYS A 240 -9.68 13.39 17.26
CA LYS A 240 -9.44 14.85 17.20
C LYS A 240 -10.59 15.64 16.56
N ASN A 241 -11.38 15.00 15.70
CA ASN A 241 -12.53 15.63 15.04
C ASN A 241 -13.79 15.68 15.92
N GLU A 242 -13.78 15.05 17.10
CA GLU A 242 -14.88 15.08 18.07
C GLU A 242 -14.62 16.12 19.17
N ASP A 243 -15.69 16.78 19.62
CA ASP A 243 -15.59 17.90 20.58
C ASP A 243 -14.86 17.53 21.87
N ASP A 244 -15.12 16.34 22.41
CA ASP A 244 -14.53 15.83 23.65
C ASP A 244 -13.31 14.90 23.42
N GLN A 245 -12.88 14.79 22.16
CA GLN A 245 -11.86 13.86 21.69
C GLN A 245 -12.08 12.41 22.13
N GLU A 246 -13.35 12.01 22.21
CA GLU A 246 -13.77 10.68 22.64
C GLU A 246 -14.88 10.10 21.76
N LEU A 247 -14.85 8.78 21.59
CA LEU A 247 -15.90 8.03 20.91
C LEU A 247 -16.22 6.74 21.64
N TYR A 248 -17.48 6.33 21.55
CA TYR A 248 -17.89 4.99 21.94
C TYR A 248 -17.62 3.99 20.81
N PHE A 249 -17.32 2.75 21.17
CA PHE A 249 -16.97 1.66 20.24
C PHE A 249 -17.97 1.51 19.08
N GLY A 250 -19.27 1.65 19.34
CA GLY A 250 -20.29 1.57 18.30
C GLY A 250 -20.21 2.70 17.25
N HIS A 251 -19.86 3.91 17.69
CA HIS A 251 -19.65 5.06 16.79
C HIS A 251 -18.34 4.90 16.00
N LEU A 252 -17.28 4.44 16.66
CA LEU A 252 -16.00 4.14 16.00
C LEU A 252 -16.17 3.06 14.91
N THR A 253 -16.97 2.03 15.18
CA THR A 253 -17.32 0.99 14.19
C THR A 253 -18.03 1.57 12.97
N LYS A 254 -18.95 2.51 13.19
CA LYS A 254 -19.66 3.17 12.10
C LYS A 254 -18.72 4.06 11.28
N ALA A 255 -17.90 4.88 11.95
CA ALA A 255 -16.92 5.74 11.29
C ALA A 255 -15.97 4.93 10.39
N LEU A 256 -15.44 3.82 10.91
CA LEU A 256 -14.56 2.96 10.11
C LEU A 256 -15.29 2.34 8.92
N HIS A 257 -16.53 1.89 9.09
CA HIS A 257 -17.34 1.37 8.00
C HIS A 257 -17.52 2.38 6.87
N ASP A 258 -17.70 3.65 7.19
CA ASP A 258 -17.91 4.72 6.21
C ASP A 258 -16.58 5.13 5.51
N ASP A 259 -15.45 5.00 6.20
CA ASP A 259 -14.13 5.42 5.70
C ASP A 259 -13.40 4.36 4.85
N LEU A 260 -13.65 3.06 5.11
CA LEU A 260 -13.01 1.95 4.39
C LEU A 260 -13.23 2.02 2.88
N LYS A 261 -12.15 1.81 2.10
CA LYS A 261 -12.21 1.83 0.63
C LYS A 261 -12.52 0.48 -0.02
N ASP A 262 -12.38 -0.60 0.75
CA ASP A 262 -12.73 -1.96 0.37
C ASP A 262 -13.86 -2.53 1.22
N ASP A 263 -14.65 -3.42 0.61
CA ASP A 263 -15.46 -4.37 1.38
C ASP A 263 -14.51 -5.45 1.94
N PRO A 264 -14.52 -5.74 3.25
CA PRO A 264 -13.65 -6.76 3.84
C PRO A 264 -14.01 -8.17 3.32
N ALA A 265 -13.39 -8.63 2.22
CA ALA A 265 -13.54 -10.01 1.71
C ALA A 265 -12.34 -10.44 0.81
N PRO A 266 -11.83 -11.70 0.93
CA PRO A 266 -12.55 -12.93 1.29
C PRO A 266 -12.26 -13.55 2.68
N TYR A 267 -11.30 -13.03 3.48
CA TYR A 267 -10.94 -13.59 4.81
C TYR A 267 -11.65 -12.93 6.01
N ARG A 268 -12.74 -12.20 5.74
CA ARG A 268 -13.73 -11.60 6.66
C ARG A 268 -13.29 -11.43 8.13
N LYS A 269 -12.52 -10.38 8.41
CA LYS A 269 -12.54 -9.73 9.72
C LYS A 269 -13.71 -8.76 9.74
N ASP A 270 -14.60 -8.92 10.73
CA ASP A 270 -15.64 -7.92 10.99
C ASP A 270 -14.93 -6.59 11.30
N VAL A 271 -15.47 -5.45 10.85
CA VAL A 271 -14.94 -4.11 11.17
C VAL A 271 -14.76 -3.95 12.70
N LYS A 272 -15.63 -4.61 13.47
CA LYS A 272 -15.47 -4.70 14.93
C LYS A 272 -14.21 -5.41 15.37
N ALA A 273 -13.80 -6.48 14.68
CA ALA A 273 -12.57 -7.20 14.98
C ALA A 273 -11.34 -6.34 14.67
N LEU A 274 -11.33 -5.62 13.54
CA LEU A 274 -10.25 -4.68 13.21
C LEU A 274 -10.09 -3.60 14.30
N ILE A 275 -11.21 -3.03 14.75
CA ILE A 275 -11.19 -2.05 15.85
C ILE A 275 -10.72 -2.71 17.15
N GLN A 276 -11.22 -3.90 17.49
CA GLN A 276 -10.81 -4.59 18.72
C GLN A 276 -9.31 -4.85 18.77
N ASN A 277 -8.75 -5.34 17.67
CA ASN A 277 -7.31 -5.60 17.54
C ASN A 277 -6.51 -4.30 17.69
N MET A 278 -6.88 -3.27 16.94
CA MET A 278 -6.25 -1.95 17.04
C MET A 278 -6.32 -1.38 18.45
N LEU A 279 -7.47 -1.46 19.12
CA LEU A 279 -7.61 -1.00 20.50
C LEU A 279 -6.81 -1.84 21.48
N SER A 280 -6.63 -3.15 21.25
CA SER A 280 -5.74 -3.99 22.06
C SER A 280 -4.27 -3.57 21.93
N TYR A 281 -3.82 -3.20 20.72
CA TYR A 281 -2.49 -2.60 20.54
C TYR A 281 -2.37 -1.25 21.25
N CYS A 282 -3.40 -0.40 21.20
CA CYS A 282 -3.40 0.89 21.91
C CYS A 282 -3.39 0.71 23.43
N GLU A 283 -4.16 -0.25 23.96
CA GLU A 283 -4.21 -0.55 25.39
C GLU A 283 -2.86 -1.05 25.92
N GLU A 284 -2.18 -1.90 25.15
CA GLU A 284 -0.87 -2.45 25.53
C GLU A 284 0.26 -1.42 25.46
N TYR A 285 0.33 -0.64 24.38
CA TYR A 285 1.51 0.18 24.08
C TYR A 285 1.31 1.70 24.19
N LEU A 286 0.06 2.19 24.18
CA LEU A 286 -0.28 3.61 24.06
C LEU A 286 -1.14 4.14 25.22
N GLY A 287 -1.08 3.51 26.39
CA GLY A 287 -1.91 3.89 27.55
C GLY A 287 -1.69 5.33 28.07
N ASP A 288 -0.60 6.00 27.69
CA ASP A 288 -0.32 7.41 27.97
C ASP A 288 -0.82 8.36 26.87
N TYR A 289 -1.24 7.85 25.71
CA TYR A 289 -1.81 8.62 24.59
C TYR A 289 -3.31 8.39 24.43
N ILE A 290 -3.80 7.19 24.72
CA ILE A 290 -5.18 6.77 24.48
C ILE A 290 -5.72 6.09 25.73
N GLU A 291 -6.78 6.66 26.30
CA GLU A 291 -7.53 6.05 27.39
C GLU A 291 -8.66 5.18 26.82
N ILE A 292 -8.68 3.91 27.20
CA ILE A 292 -9.77 2.99 26.90
C ILE A 292 -10.47 2.63 28.19
N SER A 293 -11.76 2.98 28.30
CA SER A 293 -12.55 2.76 29.52
C SER A 293 -13.92 2.14 29.22
N ARG A 294 -14.55 1.58 30.25
CA ARG A 294 -15.91 1.02 30.20
C ARG A 294 -16.74 1.59 31.36
N PRO A 295 -17.20 2.84 31.27
CA PRO A 295 -17.96 3.48 32.35
C PRO A 295 -19.32 2.79 32.62
N ASN A 296 -19.85 2.02 31.66
CA ASN A 296 -21.04 1.16 31.81
C ASN A 296 -20.86 -0.13 30.99
N TYR A 297 -21.77 -0.42 30.05
CA TYR A 297 -21.72 -1.57 29.14
C TYR A 297 -20.98 -1.30 27.82
N SER A 298 -20.74 -0.02 27.49
CA SER A 298 -20.10 0.38 26.22
C SER A 298 -18.65 0.81 26.46
N GLN A 299 -17.75 0.32 25.62
CA GLN A 299 -16.35 0.74 25.61
C GLN A 299 -16.25 2.14 25.00
N LYS A 300 -15.47 3.00 25.66
CA LYS A 300 -15.17 4.37 25.28
C LYS A 300 -13.67 4.49 25.05
N VAL A 301 -13.30 5.22 24.01
CA VAL A 301 -11.92 5.52 23.63
C VAL A 301 -11.77 7.03 23.66
N LYS A 302 -10.72 7.52 24.32
CA LYS A 302 -10.46 8.95 24.48
C LYS A 302 -8.99 9.26 24.20
N LEU A 303 -8.74 10.32 23.45
CA LEU A 303 -7.39 10.84 23.26
C LEU A 303 -6.96 11.60 24.51
N LEU A 304 -5.79 11.25 25.04
CA LEU A 304 -5.15 11.97 26.14
C LEU A 304 -4.28 13.06 25.52
N VAL A 305 -4.70 14.32 25.72
CA VAL A 305 -3.99 15.47 25.16
C VAL A 305 -2.56 15.50 25.68
N THR A 306 -1.60 15.46 24.75
CA THR A 306 -0.22 15.91 24.98
C THR A 306 -0.04 17.31 24.41
#